data_AF-A0A497B0T1-F1
#
_entry.id   AF-A0A497B0T1-F1
#
_cell.length_a   1.000
_cell.length_b   1.000
_cell.length_c   1.000
_cell.angle_alpha   90.00
_cell.angle_beta   90.00
_cell.angle_gamma   90.00
#
_symmetry.space_group_name_H-M   'P 1'
#
loop_
_entity.id
_entity.type
_entity.pdbx_description
1 polymer ?
#
loop_
_entity_poly.entity_id
_entity_poly.type
_entity_poly.pdbx_seq_one_letter_code
_entity_poly.pdbx_strand_id
1 'polypeptide(L)'
;MIQKRMLLGILLVAVLLGMAPAWGIAAPDLSESAQEGTELLKNPGFEGLSCAPDSEPGWCEDNWSNTANFDGSFHDNIFTPQGWTTWWRKGGDYGQPEVKTIPNVAPFTGELPRIRSGNYATLLFTFYRLQDTGFYQVVTGLEPNSTVQLSAYAHGWSCDNDDKLGYSCADPWNQTFQVGIEPNGGTDPFSPSVIWSG
;
A
#
# COMPACT_ATOMS: atom_id res chain seq x y z
N MET A 1 -68.96 26.07 18.30
CA MET A 1 -68.14 25.23 19.22
C MET A 1 -67.49 24.01 18.52
N ILE A 2 -67.09 24.10 17.24
CA ILE A 2 -66.46 22.98 16.50
C ILE A 2 -65.04 23.30 16.00
N GLN A 3 -64.62 24.57 16.04
CA GLN A 3 -63.31 24.99 15.48
C GLN A 3 -62.14 24.96 16.47
N LYS A 4 -62.36 24.78 17.77
CA LYS A 4 -61.28 24.81 18.80
C LYS A 4 -60.68 23.44 19.14
N ARG A 5 -61.19 22.34 18.57
CA ARG A 5 -60.68 20.97 18.85
C ARG A 5 -59.70 20.44 17.80
N MET A 6 -59.52 21.14 16.66
CA MET A 6 -58.62 20.70 15.58
C MET A 6 -57.16 21.16 15.77
N LEU A 7 -56.91 22.22 16.54
CA LEU A 7 -55.56 22.79 16.71
C LEU A 7 -54.71 22.08 17.76
N LEU A 8 -55.31 21.31 18.68
CA LEU A 8 -54.56 20.51 19.66
C LEU A 8 -54.07 19.17 19.09
N GLY A 9 -54.69 18.66 18.02
CA GLY A 9 -54.32 17.37 17.42
C GLY A 9 -53.09 17.43 16.50
N ILE A 10 -52.79 18.61 15.93
CA ILE A 10 -51.67 18.77 14.98
C ILE A 10 -50.35 19.04 15.72
N LEU A 11 -50.39 19.67 16.89
CA LEU A 11 -49.16 19.97 17.66
C LEU A 11 -48.52 18.73 18.31
N LEU A 12 -49.30 17.68 18.58
CA LEU A 12 -48.79 16.46 19.23
C LEU A 12 -48.12 15.48 18.26
N VAL A 13 -48.41 15.56 16.96
CA VAL A 13 -47.76 14.70 15.94
C VAL A 13 -46.39 15.27 15.52
N ALA A 14 -46.22 16.60 15.57
CA ALA A 14 -44.95 17.23 15.20
C ALA A 14 -43.82 17.05 16.23
N VAL A 15 -44.14 16.83 17.52
CA VAL A 15 -43.13 16.64 18.57
C VAL A 15 -42.65 15.18 18.66
N LEU A 16 -43.45 14.21 18.20
CA LEU A 16 -43.08 12.79 18.24
C LEU A 16 -42.26 12.30 17.03
N LEU A 17 -42.12 13.11 15.97
CA LEU A 17 -41.20 12.82 14.85
C LEU A 17 -39.78 13.38 15.03
N GLY A 18 -39.51 14.13 16.10
CA GLY A 18 -38.20 14.76 16.34
C GLY A 18 -37.16 13.89 17.05
N MET A 19 -37.50 12.64 17.40
CA MET A 19 -36.61 11.73 18.13
C MET A 19 -36.49 10.36 17.45
N ALA A 20 -36.35 10.34 16.12
CA ALA A 20 -35.69 9.21 15.49
C ALA A 20 -34.18 9.46 15.65
N PRO A 21 -33.43 8.62 16.37
CA PRO A 21 -31.99 8.69 16.27
C PRO A 21 -31.70 8.32 14.82
N ALA A 22 -31.20 9.26 14.04
CA ALA A 22 -30.58 8.96 12.77
C ALA A 22 -29.36 8.12 13.10
N TRP A 23 -29.55 6.80 13.17
CA TRP A 23 -28.47 5.85 13.01
C TRP A 23 -28.12 5.97 11.53
N GLY A 24 -27.35 7.01 11.22
CA GLY A 24 -26.51 6.97 10.05
C GLY A 24 -25.68 5.73 10.25
N ILE A 25 -25.98 4.69 9.46
CA ILE A 25 -24.96 3.73 9.10
C ILE A 25 -23.97 4.60 8.33
N ALA A 26 -23.02 5.21 9.07
CA ALA A 26 -21.78 5.61 8.45
C ALA A 26 -21.35 4.35 7.71
N ALA A 27 -21.21 4.46 6.39
CA ALA A 27 -20.47 3.45 5.65
C ALA A 27 -19.20 3.19 6.47
N PRO A 28 -18.81 1.92 6.70
CA PRO A 28 -17.60 1.63 7.46
C PRO A 28 -16.51 2.54 6.92
N ASP A 29 -15.93 3.34 7.80
CA ASP A 29 -14.87 4.25 7.43
C ASP A 29 -13.77 3.39 6.81
N LEU A 30 -13.58 3.49 5.49
CA LEU A 30 -12.66 2.64 4.73
C LEU A 30 -11.19 2.96 5.06
N SER A 31 -10.92 3.70 6.13
CA SER A 31 -9.64 4.38 6.30
C SER A 31 -9.03 4.38 7.70
N GLU A 32 -9.57 3.63 8.66
CA GLU A 32 -8.79 3.26 9.86
C GLU A 32 -8.35 1.81 9.77
N SER A 33 -7.08 1.62 9.39
CA SER A 33 -6.36 0.39 9.76
C SER A 33 -6.25 0.38 11.28
N ALA A 34 -7.24 -0.22 11.94
CA ALA A 34 -7.09 -0.64 13.32
C ALA A 34 -6.04 -1.74 13.32
N GLN A 35 -4.76 -1.38 13.45
CA GLN A 35 -3.68 -2.33 13.69
C GLN A 35 -3.83 -2.89 15.10
N GLU A 36 -4.88 -3.69 15.32
CA GLU A 36 -5.11 -4.46 16.53
C GLU A 36 -4.38 -5.80 16.36
N GLY A 37 -3.05 -5.77 16.44
CA GLY A 37 -2.23 -6.95 16.18
C GLY A 37 -0.74 -6.67 16.31
N THR A 38 0.04 -7.72 16.56
CA THR A 38 1.51 -7.64 16.52
C THR A 38 1.95 -7.55 15.06
N GLU A 39 2.80 -6.58 14.73
CA GLU A 39 3.44 -6.50 13.41
C GLU A 39 4.30 -7.76 13.17
N LEU A 40 4.07 -8.41 12.04
CA LEU A 40 4.73 -9.67 11.67
C LEU A 40 5.85 -9.48 10.65
N LEU A 41 5.80 -8.37 9.90
CA LEU A 41 6.80 -8.05 8.90
C LEU A 41 8.05 -7.45 9.55
N LYS A 42 9.20 -7.84 9.01
CA LYS A 42 10.46 -7.15 9.23
C LYS A 42 10.55 -5.98 8.27
N ASN A 43 10.88 -4.80 8.77
CA ASN A 43 10.99 -3.58 7.97
C ASN A 43 9.70 -3.21 7.20
N PRO A 44 8.52 -3.14 7.86
CA PRO A 44 7.24 -2.85 7.17
C PRO A 44 7.18 -1.45 6.55
N GLY A 45 7.91 -0.49 7.14
CA GLY A 45 8.00 0.89 6.67
C GLY A 45 9.16 1.15 5.72
N PHE A 46 9.97 0.13 5.39
CA PHE A 46 11.20 0.28 4.59
C PHE A 46 12.23 1.24 5.20
N GLU A 47 12.26 1.38 6.53
CA GLU A 47 13.17 2.26 7.26
C GLU A 47 14.57 1.66 7.48
N GLY A 48 14.72 0.35 7.30
CA GLY A 48 15.97 -0.40 7.52
C GLY A 48 15.92 -1.34 8.71
N LEU A 49 16.61 -2.47 8.59
CA LEU A 49 16.83 -3.42 9.69
C LEU A 49 18.16 -3.15 10.40
N SER A 50 19.16 -2.76 9.62
CA SER A 50 20.47 -2.30 10.05
C SER A 50 20.87 -1.13 9.18
N CYS A 51 21.70 -0.24 9.72
CA CYS A 51 22.20 0.92 9.00
C CYS A 51 23.72 0.91 9.02
N ALA A 52 24.33 1.50 7.98
CA ALA A 52 25.77 1.68 7.93
C ALA A 52 26.27 2.44 9.18
N PRO A 53 27.49 2.17 9.67
CA PRO A 53 28.01 2.78 10.91
C PRO A 53 28.06 4.32 10.89
N ASP A 54 28.13 4.92 9.71
CA ASP A 54 28.15 6.35 9.43
C ASP A 54 26.78 6.95 9.12
N SER A 55 25.70 6.16 9.22
CA SER A 55 24.34 6.67 9.05
C SER A 55 24.00 7.73 10.09
N GLU A 56 23.54 8.88 9.61
CA GLU A 56 23.02 9.95 10.47
C GLU A 56 21.75 9.52 11.21
N PRO A 57 21.43 10.08 12.39
CA PRO A 57 20.20 9.78 13.10
C PRO A 57 18.94 9.99 12.24
N GLY A 58 18.13 8.94 12.11
CA GLY A 58 16.93 8.93 11.26
C GLY A 58 17.19 8.56 9.79
N TRP A 59 18.45 8.37 9.41
CA TRP A 59 18.85 7.88 8.10
C TRP A 59 19.43 6.48 8.21
N CYS A 60 19.25 5.69 7.16
CA CYS A 60 19.75 4.34 7.06
C CYS A 60 20.44 4.17 5.71
N GLU A 61 21.70 4.60 5.67
CA GLU A 61 22.58 4.30 4.55
C GLU A 61 22.74 2.78 4.49
N ASP A 62 22.71 2.19 3.28
CA ASP A 62 22.70 0.74 3.04
C ASP A 62 21.40 -0.04 3.30
N ASN A 63 20.26 0.64 3.45
CA ASN A 63 18.92 0.04 3.59
C ASN A 63 18.40 -0.72 2.34
N TRP A 64 19.27 -1.41 1.60
CA TRP A 64 18.88 -2.20 0.45
C TRP A 64 19.90 -3.30 0.12
N SER A 65 19.53 -4.21 -0.78
CA SER A 65 20.40 -5.23 -1.37
C SER A 65 20.16 -5.35 -2.88
N ASN A 66 21.22 -5.52 -3.66
CA ASN A 66 21.15 -5.82 -5.10
C ASN A 66 21.02 -7.31 -5.43
N THR A 67 21.05 -8.18 -4.41
CA THR A 67 21.03 -9.63 -4.58
C THR A 67 19.79 -10.28 -3.97
N ALA A 68 18.96 -9.52 -3.27
CA ALA A 68 17.70 -9.99 -2.68
C ALA A 68 16.57 -10.06 -3.73
N ASN A 69 16.86 -10.73 -4.85
CA ASN A 69 15.92 -10.94 -5.95
C ASN A 69 15.37 -12.36 -5.90
N PHE A 70 14.14 -12.56 -6.39
CA PHE A 70 13.46 -13.86 -6.40
C PHE A 70 14.28 -14.96 -7.10
N ASP A 71 15.05 -14.61 -8.13
CA ASP A 71 15.93 -15.53 -8.84
C ASP A 71 17.35 -15.62 -8.26
N GLY A 72 17.62 -14.89 -7.17
CA GLY A 72 18.92 -14.79 -6.51
C GLY A 72 20.01 -14.09 -7.31
N SER A 73 19.69 -13.50 -8.46
CA SER A 73 20.68 -12.86 -9.32
C SER A 73 21.00 -11.44 -8.86
N PHE A 74 22.18 -10.94 -9.24
CA PHE A 74 22.59 -9.56 -9.00
C PHE A 74 22.03 -8.63 -10.10
N HIS A 75 21.50 -7.48 -9.68
CA HIS A 75 21.07 -6.41 -10.57
C HIS A 75 21.54 -5.05 -10.04
N ASP A 76 22.28 -4.29 -10.84
CA ASP A 76 22.89 -3.00 -10.48
C ASP A 76 21.88 -1.86 -10.29
N ASN A 77 20.65 -2.04 -10.77
CA ASN A 77 19.55 -1.07 -10.68
C ASN A 77 18.36 -1.56 -9.83
N ILE A 78 18.51 -2.66 -9.09
CA ILE A 78 17.49 -3.16 -8.16
C ILE A 78 18.01 -3.02 -6.73
N PHE A 79 17.55 -2.00 -6.01
CA PHE A 79 17.89 -1.75 -4.61
C PHE A 79 16.75 -2.27 -3.70
N THR A 80 16.66 -3.60 -3.55
CA THR A 80 15.61 -4.25 -2.75
C THR A 80 15.72 -3.86 -1.27
N PRO A 81 14.66 -3.37 -0.62
CA PRO A 81 14.72 -3.00 0.80
C PRO A 81 15.15 -4.16 1.69
N GLN A 82 15.93 -3.88 2.73
CA GLN A 82 16.37 -4.91 3.66
C GLN A 82 15.18 -5.70 4.24
N GLY A 83 15.29 -7.03 4.26
CA GLY A 83 14.25 -7.93 4.77
C GLY A 83 13.19 -8.34 3.74
N TRP A 84 13.20 -7.75 2.54
CA TRP A 84 12.27 -8.07 1.46
C TRP A 84 12.97 -8.79 0.32
N THR A 85 12.19 -9.47 -0.52
CA THR A 85 12.63 -10.00 -1.81
C THR A 85 11.88 -9.31 -2.94
N THR A 86 12.60 -8.80 -3.94
CA THR A 86 12.00 -8.25 -5.16
C THR A 86 11.68 -9.35 -6.15
N TRP A 87 10.52 -9.29 -6.79
CA TRP A 87 10.11 -10.19 -7.86
C TRP A 87 9.52 -9.43 -9.04
N TRP A 88 9.59 -10.00 -10.24
CA TRP A 88 8.92 -9.47 -11.43
C TRP A 88 8.63 -10.58 -12.43
N ARG A 89 7.60 -10.38 -13.26
CA ARG A 89 7.29 -11.27 -14.38
C ARG A 89 8.33 -11.13 -15.49
N LYS A 90 8.74 -12.27 -16.06
CA LYS A 90 9.66 -12.32 -17.19
C LYS A 90 8.93 -12.79 -18.46
N GLY A 91 9.35 -12.26 -19.61
CA GLY A 91 8.87 -12.67 -20.94
C GLY A 91 7.70 -11.84 -21.47
N GLY A 92 7.42 -11.98 -22.78
CA GLY A 92 6.46 -11.12 -23.47
C GLY A 92 6.87 -9.65 -23.43
N ASP A 93 5.90 -8.76 -23.20
CA ASP A 93 6.13 -7.32 -23.06
C ASP A 93 6.52 -6.90 -21.63
N TYR A 94 6.66 -7.85 -20.71
CA TYR A 94 7.06 -7.57 -19.32
C TYR A 94 8.56 -7.35 -19.19
N GLY A 95 8.92 -6.27 -18.50
CA GLY A 95 10.29 -5.85 -18.28
C GLY A 95 10.77 -6.05 -16.84
N GLN A 96 12.08 -6.18 -16.68
CA GLN A 96 12.71 -5.95 -15.38
C GLN A 96 12.45 -4.50 -14.93
N PRO A 97 12.04 -4.26 -13.67
CA PRO A 97 11.90 -2.92 -13.12
C PRO A 97 13.26 -2.34 -12.69
N GLU A 98 13.30 -1.03 -12.52
CA GLU A 98 14.21 -0.37 -11.59
C GLU A 98 13.55 -0.33 -10.20
N VAL A 99 14.31 -0.63 -9.16
CA VAL A 99 13.83 -0.57 -7.77
C VAL A 99 14.73 0.35 -6.99
N LYS A 100 14.15 1.34 -6.30
CA LYS A 100 14.90 2.30 -5.48
C LYS A 100 14.29 2.39 -4.10
N THR A 101 15.13 2.34 -3.07
CA THR A 101 14.74 2.81 -1.74
C THR A 101 14.90 4.33 -1.74
N ILE A 102 13.79 5.05 -1.76
CA ILE A 102 13.76 6.50 -1.94
C ILE A 102 13.67 7.22 -0.59
N PRO A 103 14.52 8.23 -0.37
CA PRO A 103 14.58 8.98 0.86
C PRO A 103 13.50 10.09 0.95
N ASN A 104 13.07 10.44 2.16
CA ASN A 104 12.08 11.49 2.45
C ASN A 104 12.68 12.91 2.35
N VAL A 105 13.25 13.21 1.18
CA VAL A 105 13.82 14.50 0.81
C VAL A 105 13.49 14.82 -0.66
N ALA A 106 13.80 16.04 -1.10
CA ALA A 106 13.69 16.41 -2.51
C ALA A 106 14.47 15.43 -3.41
N PRO A 107 13.92 15.02 -4.57
CA PRO A 107 12.68 15.51 -5.20
C PRO A 107 11.40 14.76 -4.77
N PHE A 108 11.48 13.81 -3.84
CA PHE A 108 10.37 12.94 -3.45
C PHE A 108 9.33 13.58 -2.53
N THR A 109 9.66 14.75 -1.97
CA THR A 109 8.81 15.56 -1.08
C THR A 109 8.28 16.84 -1.75
N GLY A 110 8.23 16.87 -3.09
CA GLY A 110 7.76 18.03 -3.86
C GLY A 110 6.24 18.24 -3.81
N GLU A 111 5.70 18.87 -4.86
CA GLU A 111 4.25 19.12 -5.00
C GLU A 111 3.40 17.85 -4.85
N LEU A 112 3.94 16.71 -5.29
CA LEU A 112 3.36 15.40 -5.10
C LEU A 112 4.27 14.56 -4.20
N PRO A 113 3.98 14.51 -2.88
CA PRO A 113 4.72 13.66 -1.95
C PRO A 113 4.64 12.20 -2.36
N ARG A 114 5.80 11.56 -2.50
CA ARG A 114 5.90 10.12 -2.87
C ARG A 114 6.01 9.21 -1.66
N ILE A 115 6.15 9.80 -0.48
CA ILE A 115 6.40 9.09 0.78
C ILE A 115 5.28 9.49 1.75
N ARG A 116 4.57 8.50 2.27
CA ARG A 116 3.44 8.72 3.19
C ARG A 116 3.89 9.12 4.59
N SER A 117 4.93 8.45 5.09
CA SER A 117 5.42 8.55 6.47
C SER A 117 6.83 7.96 6.56
N GLY A 118 7.56 8.26 7.63
CA GLY A 118 8.90 7.72 7.84
C GLY A 118 9.96 8.44 7.00
N ASN A 119 11.16 7.86 6.90
CA ASN A 119 12.29 8.42 6.17
C ASN A 119 12.44 7.79 4.79
N TYR A 120 11.78 6.66 4.53
CA TYR A 120 11.93 5.94 3.28
C TYR A 120 10.62 5.42 2.72
N ALA A 121 10.62 5.18 1.41
CA ALA A 121 9.66 4.33 0.72
C ALA A 121 10.35 3.58 -0.42
N THR A 122 9.62 2.71 -1.10
CA THR A 122 10.11 2.02 -2.30
C THR A 122 9.52 2.62 -3.55
N LEU A 123 10.35 2.77 -4.57
CA LEU A 123 9.93 3.14 -5.91
C LEU A 123 10.21 1.98 -6.86
N LEU A 124 9.15 1.53 -7.55
CA LEU A 124 9.20 0.56 -8.64
C LEU A 124 8.96 1.33 -9.94
N PHE A 125 9.88 1.27 -10.89
CA PHE A 125 9.83 2.06 -12.12
C PHE A 125 10.15 1.23 -13.35
N THR A 126 9.45 1.51 -14.44
CA THR A 126 9.67 0.89 -15.76
C THR A 126 9.48 1.95 -16.85
N PHE A 127 10.22 1.83 -17.95
CA PHE A 127 10.09 2.69 -19.12
C PHE A 127 9.70 1.88 -20.37
N TYR A 128 8.58 2.24 -20.99
CA TYR A 128 8.01 1.59 -22.19
C TYR A 128 7.93 0.05 -22.17
N ARG A 129 7.54 -0.53 -21.03
CA ARG A 129 7.28 -1.99 -20.89
C ARG A 129 6.13 -2.22 -19.90
N LEU A 130 5.53 -3.42 -19.95
CA LEU A 130 4.57 -3.83 -18.93
C LEU A 130 5.30 -4.12 -17.62
N GLN A 131 4.65 -3.73 -16.52
CA GLN A 131 5.15 -3.92 -15.17
C GLN A 131 4.20 -4.86 -14.41
N ASP A 132 4.75 -5.99 -13.97
CA ASP A 132 4.11 -6.91 -13.00
C ASP A 132 5.22 -7.34 -12.04
N THR A 133 5.26 -6.68 -10.89
CA THR A 133 6.39 -6.71 -9.96
C THR A 133 5.94 -6.29 -8.57
N GLY A 134 6.70 -6.70 -7.56
CA GLY A 134 6.51 -6.25 -6.21
C GLY A 134 7.58 -6.78 -5.28
N PHE A 135 7.20 -6.84 -4.01
CA PHE A 135 8.02 -7.36 -2.93
C PHE A 135 7.27 -8.48 -2.21
N TYR A 136 7.98 -9.42 -1.62
CA TYR A 136 7.41 -10.35 -0.65
C TYR A 136 8.36 -10.58 0.52
N GLN A 137 7.79 -11.06 1.63
CA GLN A 137 8.52 -11.56 2.78
C GLN A 137 7.83 -12.82 3.30
N VAL A 138 8.60 -13.81 3.75
CA VAL A 138 8.04 -15.00 4.41
C VAL A 138 7.98 -14.75 5.91
N VAL A 139 6.76 -14.75 6.46
CA VAL A 139 6.52 -14.75 7.89
C VAL A 139 6.53 -16.20 8.39
N THR A 140 7.23 -16.46 9.49
CA THR A 140 7.37 -17.80 10.07
C THR A 140 6.90 -17.82 11.53
N GLY A 141 6.61 -19.00 12.07
CA GLY A 141 6.19 -19.16 13.47
C GLY A 141 4.70 -18.91 13.72
N LEU A 142 3.88 -18.88 12.68
CA LEU A 142 2.42 -18.84 12.80
C LEU A 142 1.87 -20.25 13.05
N GLU A 143 0.94 -20.36 13.98
CA GLU A 143 0.18 -21.60 14.18
C GLU A 143 -0.79 -21.83 13.01
N PRO A 144 -1.08 -23.08 12.61
CA PRO A 144 -2.08 -23.37 11.60
C PRO A 144 -3.43 -22.73 11.91
N ASN A 145 -4.10 -22.16 10.90
CA ASN A 145 -5.36 -21.41 10.99
C ASN A 145 -5.29 -20.07 11.73
N SER A 146 -4.09 -19.50 11.91
CA SER A 146 -3.95 -18.11 12.37
C SER A 146 -4.65 -17.14 11.40
N THR A 147 -5.41 -16.19 11.94
CA THR A 147 -5.95 -15.08 11.15
C THR A 147 -4.91 -13.98 11.05
N VAL A 148 -4.59 -13.55 9.84
CA VAL A 148 -3.65 -12.45 9.56
C VAL A 148 -4.29 -11.46 8.60
N GLN A 149 -3.80 -10.22 8.62
CA GLN A 149 -4.18 -9.17 7.69
C GLN A 149 -2.91 -8.52 7.16
N LEU A 150 -2.90 -8.20 5.86
CA LEU A 150 -1.88 -7.39 5.23
C LEU A 150 -2.55 -6.15 4.63
N SER A 151 -1.95 -4.99 4.87
CA SER A 151 -2.33 -3.72 4.25
C SER A 151 -1.06 -2.99 3.82
N ALA A 152 -1.18 -2.19 2.76
CA ALA A 152 -0.09 -1.35 2.28
C ALA A 152 -0.67 -0.08 1.66
N TYR A 153 0.12 1.00 1.72
CA TYR A 153 -0.16 2.22 0.96
C TYR A 153 0.68 2.22 -0.30
N ALA A 154 0.05 2.58 -1.42
CA ALA A 154 0.73 2.72 -2.69
C ALA A 154 0.26 4.00 -3.39
N HIS A 155 1.17 4.57 -4.17
CA HIS A 155 0.92 5.67 -5.08
C HIS A 155 1.67 5.35 -6.36
N GLY A 156 1.00 5.49 -7.50
CA GLY A 156 1.65 5.43 -8.79
C GLY A 156 0.97 6.32 -9.81
N TRP A 157 1.69 6.54 -10.89
CA TRP A 157 1.23 7.23 -12.07
C TRP A 157 1.93 6.64 -13.29
N SER A 158 1.31 6.79 -14.45
CA SER A 158 1.90 6.40 -15.74
C SER A 158 1.62 7.45 -16.79
N CYS A 159 2.63 7.84 -17.55
CA CYS A 159 2.49 8.78 -18.66
C CYS A 159 3.48 8.44 -19.78
N ASP A 160 3.18 8.88 -21.00
CA ASP A 160 4.04 8.73 -22.17
C ASP A 160 4.90 9.98 -22.47
N ASN A 161 4.84 10.99 -21.59
CA ASN A 161 5.59 12.25 -21.66
C ASN A 161 5.89 12.81 -20.25
N ASP A 162 6.74 13.84 -20.17
CA ASP A 162 7.21 14.44 -18.92
C ASP A 162 6.53 15.79 -18.57
N ASP A 163 5.49 16.21 -19.32
CA ASP A 163 4.92 17.56 -19.19
C ASP A 163 4.28 17.81 -17.81
N LYS A 164 3.87 16.74 -17.11
CA LYS A 164 3.28 16.80 -15.76
C LYS A 164 3.76 15.64 -14.89
N LEU A 165 4.97 15.76 -14.34
CA LEU A 165 5.54 14.78 -13.42
C LEU A 165 4.57 14.45 -12.26
N GLY A 166 4.34 13.15 -12.05
CA GLY A 166 3.50 12.65 -10.95
C GLY A 166 1.99 12.60 -11.25
N TYR A 167 1.58 12.91 -12.47
CA TYR A 167 0.20 12.72 -12.92
C TYR A 167 0.13 11.67 -14.03
N SER A 168 -0.86 10.77 -13.96
CA SER A 168 -1.10 9.86 -15.07
C SER A 168 -1.60 10.63 -16.29
N CYS A 169 -1.19 10.21 -17.48
CA CYS A 169 -1.73 10.68 -18.74
C CYS A 169 -2.10 9.50 -19.64
N ALA A 170 -2.83 9.78 -20.73
CA ALA A 170 -3.48 8.77 -21.56
C ALA A 170 -4.49 7.91 -20.77
N ASP A 171 -4.04 6.82 -20.15
CA ASP A 171 -4.89 5.92 -19.37
C ASP A 171 -4.62 6.06 -17.86
N PRO A 172 -5.52 6.67 -17.09
CA PRO A 172 -5.37 6.83 -15.64
C PRO A 172 -5.54 5.52 -14.86
N TRP A 173 -6.02 4.44 -15.48
CA TRP A 173 -6.25 3.13 -14.85
C TRP A 173 -5.16 2.11 -15.20
N ASN A 174 -4.09 2.53 -15.86
CA ASN A 174 -3.01 1.67 -16.34
C ASN A 174 -2.09 1.13 -15.22
N GLN A 175 -2.37 1.46 -13.96
CA GLN A 175 -1.69 0.89 -12.80
C GLN A 175 -2.71 0.42 -11.76
N THR A 176 -2.50 -0.80 -11.28
CA THR A 176 -3.26 -1.41 -10.19
C THR A 176 -2.31 -1.83 -9.08
N PHE A 177 -2.81 -1.78 -7.84
CA PHE A 177 -2.07 -2.19 -6.65
C PHE A 177 -2.85 -3.26 -5.92
N GLN A 178 -2.15 -4.31 -5.49
CA GLN A 178 -2.74 -5.39 -4.72
C GLN A 178 -1.76 -5.83 -3.64
N VAL A 179 -2.30 -6.30 -2.52
CA VAL A 179 -1.57 -7.06 -1.50
C VAL A 179 -2.03 -8.51 -1.57
N GLY A 180 -1.12 -9.44 -1.29
CA GLY A 180 -1.40 -10.88 -1.37
C GLY A 180 -0.84 -11.64 -0.18
N ILE A 181 -1.55 -12.68 0.24
CA ILE A 181 -1.08 -13.62 1.28
C ILE A 181 -1.01 -15.02 0.67
N GLU A 182 0.18 -15.62 0.71
CA GLU A 182 0.35 -17.04 0.43
C GLU A 182 0.26 -17.81 1.77
N PRO A 183 -0.78 -18.64 1.98
CA PRO A 183 -1.07 -19.21 3.30
C PRO A 183 -0.21 -20.43 3.67
N ASN A 184 0.56 -20.98 2.75
CA ASN A 184 1.36 -22.19 2.92
C ASN A 184 2.87 -21.90 3.11
N GLY A 185 3.27 -20.63 3.14
CA GLY A 185 4.67 -20.20 3.22
C GLY A 185 5.44 -20.35 1.90
N GLY A 186 4.75 -20.53 0.79
CA GLY A 186 5.33 -20.55 -0.56
C GLY A 186 5.89 -19.19 -0.96
N THR A 187 6.96 -19.22 -1.75
CA THR A 187 7.66 -18.00 -2.20
C THR A 187 7.42 -17.66 -3.67
N ASP A 188 6.69 -18.49 -4.42
CA ASP A 188 6.36 -18.21 -5.81
C ASP A 188 5.28 -17.12 -5.89
N PRO A 189 5.60 -15.89 -6.34
CA PRO A 189 4.64 -14.79 -6.40
C PRO A 189 3.55 -15.03 -7.46
N PHE A 190 3.74 -16.01 -8.36
CA PHE A 190 2.76 -16.38 -9.38
C PHE A 190 1.91 -17.59 -8.98
N SER A 191 2.09 -18.11 -7.76
CA SER A 191 1.33 -19.24 -7.28
C SER A 191 -0.18 -18.93 -7.27
N PRO A 192 -1.04 -19.84 -7.78
CA PRO A 192 -2.48 -19.66 -7.72
C PRO A 192 -3.03 -19.74 -6.28
N SER A 193 -2.21 -20.13 -5.31
CA SER A 193 -2.56 -20.15 -3.88
C SER A 193 -2.46 -18.78 -3.21
N VAL A 194 -1.87 -17.77 -3.86
CA VAL A 194 -1.85 -16.41 -3.32
C VAL A 194 -3.26 -15.84 -3.31
N ILE A 195 -3.71 -15.38 -2.15
CA ILE A 195 -4.99 -14.71 -1.96
C ILE A 195 -4.76 -13.21 -2.08
N TRP A 196 -5.11 -12.64 -3.24
CA TRP A 196 -4.95 -11.22 -3.53
C TRP A 196 -6.13 -10.38 -3.02
N SER A 197 -5.85 -9.14 -2.62
CA SER A 197 -6.86 -8.10 -2.42
C SER A 197 -7.53 -7.78 -3.75
N GLY A 198 -8.85 -7.99 -3.83
CA GLY A 198 -9.66 -7.73 -5.02
C GLY A 198 -9.79 -6.26 -5.36
#